data_AF-A0A7V6P128-F1
#
_entry.id   AF-A0A7V6P128-F1
#
_cell.length_a   1.000
_cell.length_b   1.000
_cell.length_c   1.000
_cell.angle_alpha   90.00
_cell.angle_beta   90.00
_cell.angle_gamma   90.00
#
_symmetry.space_group_name_H-M   'P 1'
#
loop_
_entity.id
_entity.type
_entity.pdbx_description
1 polymer ?
#
loop_
_entity_poly.entity_id
_entity_poly.type
_entity_poly.pdbx_seq_one_letter_code
_entity_poly.pdbx_strand_id
1 'polypeptide(L)'
;MVFGTNHDSFVRDGESYADANYGNYNSVYVKKDAPGYNRKAYIKFDFSALAAAEVASAKLRLYVVNIGTDENRNVRLYGNEDTSWLENTITWNNAPEPTTFICEVPVPASALNTWVEFDVTDYINSQLPDKKVVSFELVIEDVQSSQCHVFFASSEAEEGLRPQLIIKP
;
A
#
# COMPACT_ATOMS: atom_id res chain seq x y z
N MET A 1 -14.20 -12.80 4.44
CA MET A 1 -14.57 -11.42 4.82
C MET A 1 -13.78 -10.45 3.96
N VAL A 2 -14.38 -9.30 3.64
CA VAL A 2 -13.70 -8.21 2.92
C VAL A 2 -13.73 -7.00 3.83
N PHE A 3 -12.56 -6.43 4.10
CA PHE A 3 -12.39 -5.21 4.88
C PHE A 3 -12.01 -4.08 3.92
N GLY A 4 -12.71 -2.95 4.03
CA GLY A 4 -12.37 -1.72 3.33
C GLY A 4 -11.24 -0.99 4.05
N THR A 5 -10.52 -0.14 3.33
CA THR A 5 -9.44 0.66 3.90
C THR A 5 -9.96 1.64 4.94
N ASN A 6 -9.19 1.84 6.02
CA ASN A 6 -9.49 2.84 7.05
C ASN A 6 -8.69 4.13 6.84
N HIS A 7 -7.46 4.00 6.35
CA HIS A 7 -6.59 5.11 6.01
C HIS A 7 -5.68 4.69 4.85
N ASP A 8 -5.54 5.51 3.82
CA ASP A 8 -4.51 5.39 2.81
C ASP A 8 -3.97 6.74 2.33
N SER A 9 -2.68 6.79 2.05
CA SER A 9 -2.05 7.98 1.48
C SER A 9 -0.78 7.56 0.77
N PHE A 10 -0.20 8.46 0.00
CA PHE A 10 1.20 8.34 -0.37
C PHE A 10 2.00 9.49 0.22
N VAL A 11 3.31 9.31 0.24
CA VAL A 11 4.28 10.32 0.63
C VAL A 11 5.27 10.53 -0.49
N ARG A 12 5.89 11.71 -0.54
CA ARG A 12 6.83 12.08 -1.58
C ARG A 12 8.07 12.71 -0.97
N ASP A 13 9.23 12.26 -1.40
CA ASP A 13 10.50 12.83 -0.95
C ASP A 13 10.77 14.21 -1.59
N GLY A 14 11.83 14.85 -1.09
CA GLY A 14 12.30 16.15 -1.57
C GLY A 14 11.81 17.31 -0.72
N GLU A 15 12.64 18.35 -0.65
CA GLU A 15 12.50 19.49 0.26
C GLU A 15 11.13 20.17 0.19
N SER A 16 10.57 20.35 -1.01
CA SER A 16 9.26 21.00 -1.20
C SER A 16 8.05 20.09 -0.96
N TYR A 17 8.25 18.77 -0.81
CA TYR A 17 7.17 17.79 -0.77
C TYR A 17 7.16 16.92 0.49
N ALA A 18 8.25 16.94 1.26
CA ALA A 18 8.43 16.01 2.36
C ALA A 18 7.46 16.24 3.53
N ASP A 19 6.91 17.46 3.67
CA ASP A 19 5.88 17.81 4.65
C ASP A 19 4.47 17.91 4.04
N ALA A 20 4.31 17.63 2.74
CA ALA A 20 3.00 17.64 2.10
C ALA A 20 2.23 16.35 2.41
N ASN A 21 0.92 16.49 2.62
CA ASN A 21 -0.02 15.40 2.79
C ASN A 21 -0.84 15.20 1.50
N TYR A 22 -1.15 13.94 1.18
CA TYR A 22 -1.85 13.57 -0.05
C TYR A 22 -3.04 12.62 0.19
N GLY A 23 -3.51 12.49 1.44
CA GLY A 23 -4.56 11.55 1.83
C GLY A 23 -5.96 11.87 1.29
N ASN A 24 -6.12 12.92 0.49
CA ASN A 24 -7.38 13.26 -0.18
C ASN A 24 -7.36 13.00 -1.70
N TYR A 25 -6.28 12.39 -2.21
CA TYR A 25 -6.15 12.04 -3.62
C TYR A 25 -6.88 10.74 -3.89
N ASN A 26 -7.55 10.62 -5.04
CA ASN A 26 -8.26 9.41 -5.47
C ASN A 26 -7.36 8.19 -5.79
N SER A 27 -6.07 8.31 -5.54
CA SER A 27 -5.08 7.29 -5.82
C SER A 27 -3.82 7.47 -5.00
N VAL A 28 -3.22 6.34 -4.60
CA VAL A 28 -1.94 6.28 -3.91
C VAL A 28 -0.82 5.94 -4.88
N TYR A 29 0.32 6.60 -4.73
CA TYR A 29 1.41 6.55 -5.71
C TYR A 29 2.60 5.76 -5.20
N VAL A 30 3.08 4.84 -6.02
CA VAL A 30 4.36 4.14 -5.81
C VAL A 30 5.27 4.49 -6.98
N LYS A 31 6.42 5.11 -6.69
CA LYS A 31 7.35 5.55 -7.73
C LYS A 31 8.79 5.47 -7.26
N LYS A 32 9.66 4.93 -8.12
CA LYS A 32 11.11 4.98 -7.96
C LYS A 32 11.74 5.85 -9.04
N ASP A 33 12.33 6.97 -8.63
CA ASP A 33 12.88 7.97 -9.54
C ASP A 33 14.06 8.69 -8.85
N ALA A 34 14.58 9.75 -9.47
CA ALA A 34 15.57 10.62 -8.86
C ALA A 34 15.06 11.21 -7.53
N PRO A 35 15.96 11.60 -6.61
CA PRO A 35 15.59 12.28 -5.36
C PRO A 35 14.62 13.45 -5.60
N GLY A 36 13.57 13.52 -4.79
CA GLY A 36 12.47 14.49 -4.93
C GLY A 36 11.28 14.00 -5.77
N TYR A 37 11.37 12.80 -6.35
CA TYR A 37 10.32 12.16 -7.13
C TYR A 37 9.96 10.75 -6.65
N ASN A 38 10.61 10.24 -5.60
CA ASN A 38 10.24 8.96 -5.01
C ASN A 38 8.90 9.08 -4.28
N ARG A 39 8.09 8.04 -4.40
CA ARG A 39 6.80 7.95 -3.73
C ARG A 39 6.59 6.57 -3.14
N LYS A 40 6.12 6.54 -1.90
CA LYS A 40 5.72 5.35 -1.17
C LYS A 40 4.24 5.46 -0.84
N ALA A 41 3.49 4.37 -0.96
CA ALA A 41 2.10 4.32 -0.55
C ALA A 41 1.97 3.62 0.81
N TYR A 42 1.04 4.09 1.63
CA TYR A 42 0.69 3.54 2.93
C TYR A 42 -0.79 3.22 2.95
N ILE A 43 -1.16 2.02 3.41
CA ILE A 43 -2.54 1.54 3.44
C ILE A 43 -2.77 0.81 4.76
N LYS A 44 -3.78 1.21 5.52
CA LYS A 44 -4.11 0.65 6.84
C LYS A 44 -5.51 0.08 6.86
N PHE A 45 -5.63 -1.11 7.45
CA PHE A 45 -6.89 -1.83 7.63
C PHE A 45 -7.10 -2.17 9.10
N ASP A 46 -8.30 -1.94 9.58
CA ASP A 46 -8.89 -2.48 10.80
C ASP A 46 -9.75 -3.69 10.40
N PHE A 47 -9.36 -4.85 10.92
CA PHE A 47 -10.04 -6.12 10.75
C PHE A 47 -10.52 -6.69 12.09
N SER A 48 -10.81 -5.82 13.06
CA SER A 48 -11.26 -6.17 14.42
C SER A 48 -12.54 -7.02 14.44
N ALA A 49 -13.38 -6.91 13.42
CA ALA A 49 -14.58 -7.73 13.26
C ALA A 49 -14.29 -9.22 12.93
N LEU A 50 -13.05 -9.59 12.61
CA LEU A 50 -12.65 -10.98 12.45
C LEU A 50 -12.64 -11.70 13.81
N ALA A 51 -13.44 -12.76 13.96
CA ALA A 51 -13.50 -13.55 15.19
C ALA A 51 -12.50 -14.73 15.25
N ALA A 52 -11.80 -15.01 14.16
CA ALA A 52 -10.88 -16.14 14.06
C ALA A 52 -9.54 -15.85 14.78
N ALA A 53 -8.95 -16.90 15.36
CA ALA A 53 -7.63 -16.84 16.01
C ALA A 53 -6.47 -17.06 15.01
N GLU A 54 -6.77 -17.61 13.84
CA GLU A 54 -5.87 -17.87 12.72
C GLU A 54 -6.68 -17.73 11.43
N VAL A 55 -6.00 -17.47 10.32
CA VAL A 55 -6.59 -17.38 8.98
C VAL A 55 -5.89 -18.32 8.01
N ALA A 56 -6.67 -19.06 7.23
CA ALA A 56 -6.16 -19.90 6.14
C ALA A 56 -5.65 -19.09 4.94
N SER A 57 -6.16 -17.89 4.70
CA SER A 57 -5.68 -17.01 3.63
C SER A 57 -6.03 -15.55 3.91
N ALA A 58 -5.08 -14.64 3.62
CA ALA A 58 -5.32 -13.21 3.56
C ALA A 58 -4.66 -12.60 2.32
N LYS A 59 -5.39 -11.72 1.62
CA LYS A 59 -4.90 -11.01 0.43
C LYS A 59 -5.16 -9.52 0.54
N LEU A 60 -4.12 -8.72 0.33
CA LEU A 60 -4.27 -7.30 0.00
C LEU A 60 -4.53 -7.20 -1.51
N ARG A 61 -5.61 -6.53 -1.90
CA ARG A 61 -6.06 -6.42 -3.29
C ARG A 61 -6.20 -4.95 -3.66
N LEU A 62 -5.42 -4.51 -4.66
CA LEU A 62 -5.29 -3.11 -5.08
C LEU A 62 -5.62 -2.96 -6.57
N TYR A 63 -6.39 -1.93 -6.93
CA TYR A 63 -6.76 -1.69 -8.32
C TYR A 63 -5.80 -0.71 -8.99
N VAL A 64 -5.22 -1.08 -10.13
CA VAL A 64 -4.27 -0.23 -10.86
C VAL A 64 -5.01 0.79 -11.70
N VAL A 65 -4.84 2.08 -11.38
CA VAL A 65 -5.48 3.21 -12.09
C VAL A 65 -4.52 3.94 -13.03
N ASN A 66 -3.21 3.78 -12.83
CA ASN A 66 -2.19 4.32 -13.71
C ASN A 66 -0.90 3.51 -13.60
N ILE A 67 -0.15 3.41 -14.69
CA ILE A 67 1.12 2.71 -14.71
C ILE A 67 2.05 3.33 -15.75
N GLY A 68 3.34 3.44 -15.43
CA GLY A 68 4.35 3.91 -16.36
C GLY A 68 4.69 2.88 -17.44
N THR A 69 5.52 3.28 -18.41
CA THR A 69 5.85 2.45 -19.57
C THR A 69 7.01 1.48 -19.36
N ASP A 70 7.72 1.53 -18.22
CA ASP A 70 8.80 0.58 -17.93
C ASP A 70 8.26 -0.85 -17.80
N GLU A 71 8.91 -1.80 -18.47
CA GLU A 71 8.46 -3.21 -18.52
C GLU A 71 8.67 -3.93 -17.19
N ASN A 72 9.76 -3.63 -16.49
CA ASN A 72 10.09 -4.21 -15.20
C ASN A 72 9.72 -3.25 -14.08
N ARG A 73 8.82 -3.69 -13.21
CA ARG A 73 8.38 -2.95 -12.03
C ARG A 73 7.89 -3.93 -10.98
N ASN A 74 8.68 -4.09 -9.94
CA ASN A 74 8.38 -4.92 -8.80
C ASN A 74 7.93 -4.03 -7.65
N VAL A 75 6.68 -4.23 -7.22
CA VAL A 75 6.15 -3.58 -6.03
C VAL A 75 6.47 -4.47 -4.84
N ARG A 76 7.26 -3.94 -3.91
CA ARG A 76 7.54 -4.58 -2.63
C ARG A 76 6.52 -4.12 -1.60
N LEU A 77 6.04 -5.07 -0.83
CA LEU A 77 5.10 -4.86 0.26
C LEU A 77 5.81 -5.11 1.59
N TYR A 78 5.72 -4.14 2.48
CA TYR A 78 6.21 -4.23 3.84
C TYR A 78 5.06 -4.02 4.83
N GLY A 79 5.18 -4.61 6.00
CA GLY A 79 4.36 -4.28 7.17
C GLY A 79 5.06 -3.25 8.06
N ASN A 80 4.27 -2.37 8.67
CA ASN A 80 4.75 -1.44 9.70
C ASN A 80 4.16 -1.82 11.07
N GLU A 81 4.97 -1.75 12.12
CA GLU A 81 4.46 -1.92 13.49
C GLU A 81 3.66 -0.72 13.99
N ASP A 82 4.07 0.49 13.59
CA ASP A 82 3.34 1.71 13.88
C ASP A 82 2.08 1.83 13.01
N THR A 83 0.94 1.69 13.67
CA THR A 83 -0.40 1.82 13.07
C THR A 83 -1.11 3.11 13.53
N SER A 84 -0.40 4.00 14.23
CA SER A 84 -0.95 5.23 14.81
C SER A 84 -1.06 6.40 13.82
N TRP A 85 -0.37 6.31 12.68
CA TRP A 85 -0.40 7.33 11.64
C TRP A 85 -1.82 7.60 11.14
N LEU A 86 -2.11 8.85 10.78
CA LEU A 86 -3.41 9.28 10.25
C LEU A 86 -3.25 9.75 8.80
N GLU A 87 -4.23 9.38 7.98
CA GLU A 87 -4.30 9.72 6.55
C GLU A 87 -4.13 11.21 6.26
N ASN A 88 -4.71 12.08 7.08
CA ASN A 88 -4.67 13.53 6.89
C ASN A 88 -3.42 14.22 7.47
N THR A 89 -2.52 13.47 8.12
CA THR A 89 -1.30 14.03 8.71
C THR A 89 -0.02 13.32 8.28
N ILE A 90 -0.12 12.18 7.60
CA ILE A 90 1.07 11.47 7.12
C ILE A 90 1.79 12.27 6.04
N THR A 91 3.11 12.37 6.18
CA THR A 91 4.04 13.05 5.28
C THR A 91 5.29 12.18 5.14
N TRP A 92 6.19 12.50 4.21
CA TRP A 92 7.44 11.75 4.07
C TRP A 92 8.27 11.77 5.37
N ASN A 93 8.27 12.89 6.08
CA ASN A 93 9.08 13.09 7.28
C ASN A 93 8.53 12.38 8.53
N ASN A 94 7.27 11.96 8.53
CA ASN A 94 6.65 11.30 9.68
C ASN A 94 6.04 9.93 9.36
N ALA A 95 6.21 9.43 8.13
CA ALA A 95 5.71 8.14 7.73
C ALA A 95 6.35 7.03 8.57
N PRO A 96 5.60 5.97 8.92
CA PRO A 96 6.16 4.80 9.56
C PRO A 96 7.29 4.17 8.74
N GLU A 97 8.34 3.72 9.41
CA GLU A 97 9.38 2.91 8.79
C GLU A 97 8.91 1.44 8.64
N PRO A 98 9.32 0.75 7.57
CA PRO A 98 8.95 -0.65 7.36
C PRO A 98 9.70 -1.56 8.34
N THR A 99 9.01 -2.53 8.91
CA THR A 99 9.60 -3.47 9.89
C THR A 99 9.71 -4.89 9.36
N THR A 100 8.75 -5.31 8.51
CA THR A 100 8.66 -6.68 8.01
C THR A 100 8.52 -6.68 6.51
N PHE A 101 9.45 -7.32 5.79
CA PHE A 101 9.23 -7.63 4.37
C PHE A 101 8.19 -8.74 4.25
N ILE A 102 7.16 -8.52 3.42
CA ILE A 102 6.07 -9.49 3.23
C ILE A 102 6.26 -10.22 1.91
N CYS A 103 6.25 -9.49 0.80
CA CYS A 103 6.40 -10.07 -0.53
C CYS A 103 6.79 -9.02 -1.57
N GLU A 104 7.11 -9.48 -2.78
CA GLU A 104 7.37 -8.67 -3.96
C GLU A 104 6.51 -9.21 -5.11
N VAL A 105 5.81 -8.31 -5.82
CA VAL A 105 4.93 -8.66 -6.93
C VAL A 105 5.31 -7.87 -8.17
N PRO A 106 5.58 -8.53 -9.32
CA PRO A 106 5.76 -7.83 -10.58
C PRO A 106 4.44 -7.24 -11.06
N VAL A 107 4.44 -5.96 -11.40
CA VAL A 107 3.28 -5.24 -11.94
C VAL A 107 3.60 -4.77 -13.36
N PRO A 108 3.33 -5.60 -14.38
CA PRO A 108 3.61 -5.25 -15.77
C PRO A 108 2.66 -4.15 -16.25
N ALA A 109 3.02 -3.42 -17.33
CA ALA A 109 2.17 -2.39 -17.92
C ALA A 109 0.76 -2.91 -18.33
N SER A 110 0.62 -4.20 -18.62
CA SER A 110 -0.67 -4.85 -18.90
C SER A 110 -1.60 -4.97 -17.69
N ALA A 111 -1.12 -4.68 -16.48
CA ALA A 111 -1.93 -4.67 -15.27
C ALA A 111 -2.82 -3.41 -15.15
N LEU A 112 -2.70 -2.43 -16.06
CA LEU A 112 -3.56 -1.25 -16.07
C LEU A 112 -5.05 -1.65 -16.09
N ASN A 113 -5.86 -1.01 -15.24
CA ASN A 113 -7.30 -1.29 -15.07
C ASN A 113 -7.59 -2.72 -14.60
N THR A 114 -6.67 -3.34 -13.88
CA THR A 114 -6.85 -4.67 -13.27
C THR A 114 -6.51 -4.65 -11.78
N TRP A 115 -6.86 -5.73 -11.10
CA TRP A 115 -6.50 -5.95 -9.70
C TRP A 115 -5.15 -6.64 -9.59
N VAL A 116 -4.31 -6.13 -8.69
CA VAL A 116 -3.08 -6.78 -8.22
C VAL A 116 -3.36 -7.31 -6.81
N GLU A 117 -2.92 -8.54 -6.54
CA GLU A 117 -3.07 -9.20 -5.25
C GLU A 117 -1.71 -9.50 -4.63
N PHE A 118 -1.59 -9.22 -3.34
CA PHE A 118 -0.44 -9.55 -2.52
C PHE A 118 -0.89 -10.57 -1.47
N ASP A 119 -0.18 -11.69 -1.37
CA ASP A 119 -0.40 -12.63 -0.27
C ASP A 119 0.17 -12.04 1.01
N VAL A 120 -0.68 -11.87 2.01
CA VAL A 120 -0.35 -11.30 3.32
C VAL A 120 -0.72 -12.26 4.45
N THR A 121 -0.99 -13.54 4.13
CA THR A 121 -1.50 -14.54 5.07
C THR A 121 -0.62 -14.66 6.32
N ASP A 122 0.68 -14.87 6.13
CA ASP A 122 1.64 -15.03 7.23
C ASP A 122 1.76 -13.75 8.07
N TYR A 123 1.74 -12.59 7.42
CA TYR A 123 1.78 -11.32 8.12
C TYR A 123 0.54 -11.10 8.97
N ILE A 124 -0.67 -11.33 8.44
CA ILE A 124 -1.91 -11.23 9.22
C ILE A 124 -1.88 -12.19 10.42
N ASN A 125 -1.48 -13.45 10.22
CA ASN A 125 -1.36 -14.42 11.31
C ASN A 125 -0.34 -13.99 12.37
N SER A 126 0.76 -13.33 11.98
CA SER A 126 1.74 -12.79 12.94
C SER A 126 1.21 -11.65 13.81
N GLN A 127 0.23 -10.87 13.32
CA GLN A 127 -0.31 -9.70 14.01
C GLN A 127 -1.50 -10.04 14.91
N LEU A 128 -2.28 -11.07 14.55
CA LEU A 128 -3.49 -11.51 15.27
C LEU A 128 -3.36 -11.67 16.80
N PRO A 129 -2.22 -12.14 17.35
CA PRO A 129 -2.05 -12.25 18.80
C PRO A 129 -2.01 -10.91 19.55
N ASP A 130 -1.65 -9.81 18.86
CA ASP A 130 -1.45 -8.48 19.46
C ASP A 130 -2.57 -7.51 19.05
N LYS A 131 -2.81 -7.38 17.74
CA LYS A 131 -3.71 -6.36 17.19
C LYS A 131 -4.42 -6.84 15.93
N LYS A 132 -5.59 -6.24 15.70
CA LYS A 132 -6.39 -6.44 14.48
C LYS A 132 -6.41 -5.20 13.60
N VAL A 133 -5.28 -4.48 13.60
CA VAL A 133 -5.01 -3.35 12.72
C VAL A 133 -3.65 -3.59 12.09
N VAL A 134 -3.56 -3.47 10.77
CA VAL A 134 -2.33 -3.64 10.00
C VAL A 134 -2.05 -2.42 9.15
N SER A 135 -0.78 -2.03 9.08
CA SER A 135 -0.29 -0.97 8.19
C SER A 135 0.66 -1.59 7.17
N PHE A 136 0.43 -1.27 5.91
CA PHE A 136 1.25 -1.70 4.79
C PHE A 136 1.97 -0.51 4.16
N GLU A 137 3.23 -0.71 3.78
CA GLU A 137 4.01 0.21 2.96
C GLU A 137 4.30 -0.45 1.61
N LEU A 138 4.05 0.28 0.52
CA LEU A 138 4.37 -0.15 -0.85
C LEU A 138 5.47 0.74 -1.43
N VAL A 139 6.52 0.09 -1.93
CA VAL A 139 7.67 0.74 -2.57
C VAL A 139 8.06 0.03 -3.85
N ILE A 140 8.74 0.75 -4.75
CA ILE A 140 9.52 0.16 -5.83
C ILE A 140 10.99 0.44 -5.52
N GLU A 141 11.83 -0.58 -5.56
CA GLU A 141 13.28 -0.46 -5.33
C GLU A 141 14.11 -0.83 -6.56
N ASP A 142 13.46 -0.96 -7.71
CA ASP A 142 14.09 -1.20 -9.01
C ASP A 142 14.89 0.02 -9.52
N VAL A 143 15.27 -0.02 -10.79
CA VAL A 143 15.99 1.06 -11.47
C VAL A 143 15.17 2.35 -11.46
N GLN A 144 15.80 3.44 -11.04
CA GLN A 144 15.20 4.77 -11.07
C GLN A 144 14.83 5.18 -12.52
N SER A 145 13.58 5.59 -12.71
CA SER A 145 13.10 6.09 -13.99
C SER A 145 11.81 6.89 -13.80
N SER A 146 11.62 7.91 -14.65
CA SER A 146 10.37 8.68 -14.66
C SER A 146 9.13 7.80 -14.95
N GLN A 147 9.34 6.68 -15.63
CA GLN A 147 8.34 5.67 -16.00
C GLN A 147 8.31 4.47 -15.04
N CYS A 148 9.09 4.51 -13.95
CA CYS A 148 9.11 3.50 -12.91
C CYS A 148 8.09 3.83 -11.80
N HIS A 149 6.80 3.84 -12.15
CA HIS A 149 5.69 4.06 -11.23
C HIS A 149 4.46 3.19 -11.50
N VAL A 150 3.68 2.95 -10.45
CA VAL A 150 2.31 2.42 -10.51
C VAL A 150 1.47 3.15 -9.47
N PHE A 151 0.25 3.53 -9.85
CA PHE A 151 -0.71 4.16 -8.95
C PHE A 151 -1.90 3.23 -8.76
N PHE A 152 -2.30 3.08 -7.49
CA PHE A 152 -3.46 2.29 -7.10
C PHE A 152 -4.60 3.21 -6.69
N ALA A 153 -5.84 2.77 -6.87
CA ALA A 153 -7.00 3.45 -6.33
C ALA A 153 -6.89 3.60 -4.80
N SER A 154 -7.33 4.74 -4.27
CA SER A 154 -7.35 5.06 -2.84
C SER A 154 -8.76 4.84 -2.24
N SER A 155 -8.94 5.21 -0.97
CA SER A 155 -10.23 5.22 -0.30
C SER A 155 -11.22 6.24 -0.92
N GLU A 156 -10.71 7.31 -1.55
CA GLU A 156 -11.48 8.37 -2.22
C GLU A 156 -11.89 7.99 -3.64
N ALA A 157 -11.43 6.84 -4.15
CA ALA A 157 -11.81 6.33 -5.46
C ALA A 157 -13.29 5.86 -5.50
N GLU A 158 -13.75 5.51 -6.71
CA GLU A 158 -15.03 4.82 -6.91
C GLU A 158 -15.10 3.57 -6.01
N GLU A 159 -16.22 3.37 -5.33
CA GLU A 159 -16.40 2.34 -4.30
C GLU A 159 -15.97 0.93 -4.77
N GLY A 160 -16.24 0.60 -6.04
CA GLY A 160 -15.88 -0.69 -6.64
C GLY A 160 -14.38 -0.90 -6.89
N LEU A 161 -13.53 0.13 -6.75
CA LEU A 161 -12.10 0.10 -7.06
C LEU A 161 -11.20 0.25 -5.82
N ARG A 162 -11.78 0.59 -4.66
CA ARG A 162 -11.03 0.89 -3.44
C ARG A 162 -10.20 -0.31 -2.97
N PRO A 163 -9.09 -0.09 -2.23
CA PRO A 163 -8.29 -1.18 -1.70
C PRO A 163 -9.11 -2.11 -0.79
N GLN A 164 -8.76 -3.40 -0.81
CA GLN A 164 -9.46 -4.44 -0.06
C GLN A 164 -8.47 -5.34 0.66
N LEU A 165 -8.77 -5.66 1.92
CA LEU A 165 -8.16 -6.78 2.62
C LEU A 165 -9.17 -7.94 2.66
N ILE A 166 -8.85 -9.03 1.96
CA ILE A 166 -9.71 -10.19 1.83
C ILE A 166 -9.17 -11.30 2.73
N ILE A 167 -9.93 -11.69 3.76
CA ILE A 167 -9.52 -12.71 4.73
C ILE A 167 -10.46 -13.91 4.68
N LYS A 168 -9.90 -15.12 4.68
CA LYS A 168 -10.60 -16.39 4.83
C LYS A 168 -10.06 -17.10 6.08
N PRO A 169 -10.91 -17.34 7.10
CA PRO A 169 -10.56 -18.18 8.25
C PRO A 169 -10.10 -19.56 7.81
#